data_AF-A0A1W9LH68-F1
#
_entry.id   AF-A0A1W9LH68-F1
#
_cell.length_a   1.000
_cell.length_b   1.000
_cell.length_c   1.000
_cell.angle_alpha   90.00
_cell.angle_beta   90.00
_cell.angle_gamma   90.00
#
_symmetry.space_group_name_H-M   'P 1'
#
loop_
_entity.id
_entity.type
_entity.pdbx_description
1 polymer ?
#
loop_
_entity_poly.entity_id
_entity_poly.type
_entity_poly.pdbx_seq_one_letter_code
_entity_poly.pdbx_strand_id
1 'polypeptide(L)'
;MVGVLLSSGCRTLPEAPAPTVPPPVLLTVGRVLSVNAERGYVVVECGSLPSPGEEAKVFRGEQAVALLRISGPSRPPFVTADIVDGQPQPGDTVKVFRTRGAAAPNNTVKP
;
A
#
# COMPACT_ATOMS: atom_id res chain seq x y z
N MET A 1 8.75 45.39 42.60
CA MET A 1 8.82 45.02 41.17
C MET A 1 7.62 44.13 40.89
N VAL A 2 6.70 44.60 40.05
CA VAL A 2 5.41 43.98 39.71
C VAL A 2 5.66 42.84 38.72
N GLY A 3 5.00 41.69 38.90
CA GLY A 3 5.05 40.55 37.96
C GLY A 3 3.66 39.95 37.77
N VAL A 4 3.08 40.20 36.60
CA VAL A 4 1.67 40.06 36.20
C VAL A 4 1.22 38.60 36.01
N LEU A 5 -0.02 38.31 36.43
CA LEU A 5 -0.80 37.10 36.12
C LEU A 5 -1.22 37.06 34.64
N LEU A 6 -1.03 35.92 33.96
CA LEU A 6 -1.63 35.64 32.66
C LEU A 6 -2.37 34.29 32.70
N SER A 7 -3.68 34.38 32.90
CA SER A 7 -4.63 33.30 32.73
C SER A 7 -4.96 33.15 31.23
N SER A 8 -4.45 32.10 30.59
CA SER A 8 -4.88 31.73 29.23
C SER A 8 -5.93 30.63 29.29
N GLY A 9 -7.21 31.04 29.18
CA GLY A 9 -8.29 30.13 28.86
C GLY A 9 -8.23 29.75 27.38
N CYS A 10 -7.90 28.51 27.06
CA CYS A 10 -8.04 27.97 25.71
C CYS A 10 -9.51 27.58 25.45
N ARG A 11 -10.12 28.22 24.46
CA ARG A 11 -11.43 27.87 23.91
C ARG A 11 -11.27 26.64 23.01
N THR A 12 -11.92 25.53 23.34
CA THR A 12 -11.93 24.32 22.51
C THR A 12 -12.83 24.54 21.29
N LEU A 13 -12.25 24.48 20.09
CA LEU A 13 -13.01 24.47 18.83
C LEU A 13 -13.69 23.10 18.64
N PRO A 14 -14.89 23.03 18.04
CA PRO A 14 -15.54 21.76 17.70
C PRO A 14 -14.69 20.99 16.69
N GLU A 15 -14.35 19.74 17.02
CA GLU A 15 -13.59 18.83 16.17
C GLU A 15 -14.40 18.51 14.91
N ALA A 16 -13.86 18.83 13.74
CA ALA A 16 -14.45 18.44 12.47
C ALA A 16 -14.53 16.89 12.40
N PRO A 17 -15.63 16.30 11.91
CA PRO A 17 -15.74 14.84 11.85
C PRO A 17 -14.59 14.27 11.02
N ALA A 18 -13.83 13.37 11.63
CA ALA A 18 -12.70 12.73 10.99
C ALA A 18 -13.13 12.09 9.65
N PRO A 19 -12.36 12.26 8.56
CA PRO A 19 -12.68 11.63 7.30
C PRO A 19 -12.69 10.11 7.49
N THR A 20 -13.83 9.47 7.22
CA THR A 20 -13.98 8.02 7.22
C THR A 20 -13.08 7.45 6.11
N VAL A 21 -11.89 6.98 6.48
CA VAL A 21 -11.00 6.27 5.57
C VAL A 21 -11.66 4.91 5.26
N PRO A 22 -11.98 4.62 3.99
CA PRO A 22 -12.61 3.36 3.64
C PRO A 22 -11.65 2.19 3.94
N PRO A 23 -12.19 1.00 4.23
CA PRO A 23 -11.36 -0.14 4.61
C PRO A 23 -10.41 -0.55 3.47
N PRO A 24 -9.21 -1.05 3.81
CA PRO A 24 -8.27 -1.57 2.82
C PRO A 24 -8.87 -2.78 2.12
N VAL A 25 -8.78 -2.81 0.79
CA VAL A 25 -9.22 -3.93 -0.05
C VAL A 25 -7.99 -4.68 -0.54
N LEU A 26 -8.07 -6.00 -0.55
CA LEU A 26 -7.03 -6.87 -1.09
C LEU A 26 -7.32 -7.13 -2.58
N LEU A 27 -6.49 -6.60 -3.47
CA LEU A 27 -6.65 -6.77 -4.91
C LEU A 27 -5.62 -7.73 -5.47
N THR A 28 -6.07 -8.71 -6.24
CA THR A 28 -5.17 -9.57 -7.03
C THR A 28 -4.55 -8.77 -8.16
N VAL A 29 -3.22 -8.69 -8.18
CA VAL A 29 -2.46 -7.96 -9.21
C VAL A 29 -1.86 -8.88 -10.26
N GLY A 30 -1.57 -10.13 -9.90
CA GLY A 30 -0.81 -11.01 -10.77
C GLY A 30 -0.44 -12.35 -10.18
N ARG A 31 0.54 -13.01 -10.81
CA ARG A 31 1.12 -14.28 -10.37
C ARG A 31 2.64 -14.22 -10.38
N VAL A 32 3.25 -14.99 -9.49
CA VAL A 32 4.71 -15.18 -9.47
C VAL A 32 5.11 -15.97 -10.72
N LEU A 33 5.93 -15.36 -11.57
CA LEU A 33 6.45 -16.00 -12.78
C LEU A 33 7.73 -16.77 -12.46
N SER A 34 8.65 -16.15 -11.71
CA SER A 34 9.91 -16.77 -11.31
C SER A 34 10.39 -16.26 -9.96
N VAL A 35 11.20 -17.06 -9.29
CA VAL A 35 11.75 -16.79 -7.96
C VAL A 35 13.26 -16.98 -8.03
N ASN A 36 13.99 -15.97 -7.56
CA ASN A 36 15.43 -16.05 -7.33
C ASN A 36 15.70 -15.94 -5.83
N ALA A 37 15.59 -17.07 -5.13
CA ALA A 37 15.74 -17.12 -3.68
C ALA A 37 17.17 -16.77 -3.23
N GLU A 38 18.19 -17.14 -4.02
CA GLU A 38 19.60 -16.81 -3.72
C GLU A 38 19.85 -15.30 -3.67
N ARG A 39 19.12 -14.54 -4.51
CA ARG A 39 19.21 -13.08 -4.58
C ARG A 39 18.06 -12.37 -3.87
N GLY A 40 17.11 -13.11 -3.28
CA GLY A 40 16.01 -12.57 -2.51
C GLY A 40 14.98 -11.77 -3.32
N TYR A 41 14.77 -12.07 -4.60
CA TYR A 41 13.75 -11.36 -5.41
C TYR A 41 12.89 -12.31 -6.24
N VAL A 42 11.73 -11.81 -6.66
CA VAL A 42 10.79 -12.50 -7.55
C VAL A 42 10.45 -11.63 -8.76
N VAL A 43 10.06 -12.28 -9.85
CA VAL A 43 9.42 -11.62 -11.00
C VAL A 43 7.94 -11.96 -10.96
N VAL A 44 7.11 -10.94 -10.99
CA VAL A 44 5.64 -11.07 -10.99
C VAL A 44 5.13 -10.64 -12.35
N GLU A 45 4.27 -11.45 -12.95
CA GLU A 45 3.46 -11.07 -14.10
C GLU A 45 2.15 -10.47 -13.60
N CYS A 46 1.92 -9.19 -13.88
CA CYS A 46 0.80 -8.43 -13.37
C CYS A 46 -0.18 -8.04 -14.49
N GLY A 47 -1.47 -8.17 -14.21
CA GLY A 47 -2.52 -7.55 -15.03
C GLY A 47 -2.66 -6.05 -14.76
N SER A 48 -2.34 -5.61 -13.54
CA SER A 48 -2.24 -4.20 -13.15
C SER A 48 -0.95 -3.99 -12.37
N LEU A 49 -0.08 -3.11 -12.85
CA LEU A 49 1.20 -2.86 -12.20
C LEU A 49 0.97 -2.21 -10.82
N PRO A 50 1.57 -2.78 -9.76
CA PRO A 50 1.59 -2.16 -8.45
C PRO A 50 2.57 -0.97 -8.43
N SER A 51 2.41 -0.09 -7.45
CA SER A 51 3.30 1.06 -7.30
C SER A 51 4.63 0.64 -6.68
N PRO A 52 5.76 1.22 -7.08
CA PRO A 52 7.02 1.01 -6.37
C PRO A 52 6.90 1.35 -4.88
N GLY A 53 7.49 0.52 -4.03
CA GLY A 53 7.43 0.63 -2.58
C GLY A 53 6.18 0.01 -1.93
N GLU A 54 5.18 -0.40 -2.71
CA GLU A 54 3.97 -1.08 -2.22
C GLU A 54 4.34 -2.46 -1.65
N GLU A 55 3.59 -2.92 -0.64
CA GLU A 55 3.71 -4.28 -0.11
C GLU A 55 2.69 -5.19 -0.78
N ALA A 56 3.13 -6.39 -1.13
CA ALA A 56 2.29 -7.41 -1.74
C ALA A 56 2.36 -8.71 -0.93
N LYS A 57 1.20 -9.33 -0.69
CA LYS A 57 1.12 -10.66 -0.09
C LYS A 57 0.98 -11.72 -1.18
N VAL A 58 1.71 -12.81 -1.02
CA VAL A 58 1.69 -13.97 -1.91
C VAL A 58 0.84 -15.06 -1.28
N PHE A 59 -0.03 -15.66 -2.10
CA PHE A 59 -0.97 -16.69 -1.69
C PHE A 59 -0.79 -17.96 -2.52
N ARG A 60 -0.82 -19.10 -1.83
CA ARG A 60 -0.95 -20.43 -2.45
C ARG A 60 -2.33 -20.97 -2.11
N GLY A 61 -3.24 -20.94 -3.09
CA GLY A 61 -4.67 -21.08 -2.82
C GLY A 61 -5.14 -19.94 -1.92
N GLU A 62 -5.69 -20.29 -0.75
CA GLU A 62 -6.18 -19.32 0.25
C GLU A 62 -5.16 -18.97 1.34
N GLN A 63 -4.02 -19.66 1.38
CA GLN A 63 -3.01 -19.45 2.42
C GLN A 63 -2.00 -18.38 1.99
N ALA A 64 -1.73 -17.40 2.87
CA ALA A 64 -0.62 -16.47 2.70
C ALA A 64 0.72 -17.17 2.98
N VAL A 65 1.65 -17.11 2.03
CA VAL A 65 2.93 -17.87 2.06
C VAL A 65 4.17 -17.00 2.03
N ALA A 66 4.07 -15.73 1.58
CA ALA A 66 5.18 -14.80 1.54
C ALA A 66 4.71 -13.34 1.55
N LEU A 67 5.62 -12.46 1.96
CA LEU A 67 5.49 -11.00 1.88
C LEU A 67 6.56 -10.46 0.93
N LEU A 68 6.14 -9.61 0.01
CA LEU A 68 7.00 -8.98 -0.99
C LEU A 68 6.94 -7.47 -0.86
N ARG A 69 8.03 -6.80 -1.22
CA ARG A 69 8.08 -5.35 -1.41
C ARG A 69 8.38 -5.06 -2.87
N ILE A 70 7.54 -4.26 -3.51
CA ILE A 70 7.75 -3.87 -4.92
C ILE A 70 8.97 -2.94 -5.00
N SER A 71 10.10 -3.46 -5.49
CA SER A 71 11.36 -2.73 -5.60
C SER A 71 11.62 -2.19 -7.01
N GLY A 72 10.99 -2.79 -8.03
CA GLY A 72 11.25 -2.48 -9.43
C GLY A 72 12.58 -3.10 -9.91
N PRO A 73 12.92 -3.01 -11.21
CA PRO A 73 12.22 -2.29 -12.27
C PRO A 73 10.84 -2.88 -12.66
N SER A 74 9.97 -2.01 -13.18
CA SER A 74 8.67 -2.38 -13.75
C SER A 74 8.71 -2.24 -15.27
N ARG A 75 8.42 -3.33 -15.99
CA ARG A 75 8.29 -3.38 -17.45
C ARG A 75 7.02 -4.13 -17.79
N PRO A 76 5.89 -3.45 -18.09
CA PRO A 76 4.60 -4.10 -18.27
C PRO A 76 4.69 -5.33 -19.20
N PRO A 77 4.11 -6.48 -18.82
CA PRO A 77 3.31 -6.74 -17.61
C PRO A 77 4.14 -7.13 -16.37
N PHE A 78 5.47 -7.10 -16.43
CA PHE A 78 6.36 -7.62 -15.39
C PHE A 78 6.80 -6.57 -14.38
N VAL A 79 6.96 -7.00 -13.13
CA VAL A 79 7.60 -6.21 -12.07
C VAL A 79 8.46 -7.11 -11.20
N THR A 80 9.60 -6.60 -10.74
CA THR A 80 10.41 -7.27 -9.72
C THR A 80 10.05 -6.77 -8.33
N ALA A 81 10.07 -7.69 -7.38
CA ALA A 81 9.81 -7.43 -5.97
C ALA A 81 10.81 -8.20 -5.11
N ASP A 82 11.23 -7.58 -4.00
CA ASP A 82 12.11 -8.20 -3.03
C ASP A 82 11.29 -9.08 -2.09
N ILE A 83 11.85 -10.22 -1.70
CA ILE A 83 11.26 -11.14 -0.73
C ILE A 83 11.57 -10.60 0.67
N VAL A 84 10.54 -10.16 1.39
CA VAL A 84 10.67 -9.66 2.75
C VAL A 84 10.57 -10.81 3.75
N ASP A 85 9.64 -11.73 3.51
CA ASP A 85 9.43 -12.91 4.35
C ASP A 85 8.79 -14.06 3.56
N GLY A 86 9.01 -15.29 4.02
CA GLY A 86 8.42 -16.51 3.46
C GLY A 86 9.14 -17.07 2.23
N GLN A 87 8.46 -18.01 1.56
CA GLN A 87 9.02 -18.79 0.45
C GLN A 87 8.04 -18.84 -0.74
N PRO A 88 8.04 -17.80 -1.59
CA PRO A 88 7.18 -17.78 -2.77
C PRO A 88 7.62 -18.85 -3.78
N GLN A 89 6.67 -19.33 -4.58
CA GLN A 89 6.92 -20.27 -5.69
C GLN A 89 6.27 -19.77 -6.98
N PRO A 90 6.78 -20.18 -8.15
CA PRO A 90 6.13 -19.94 -9.42
C PRO A 90 4.67 -20.42 -9.41
N GLY A 91 3.77 -19.59 -9.93
CA GLY A 91 2.32 -19.84 -9.98
C GLY A 91 1.52 -19.31 -8.79
N ASP A 92 2.18 -18.94 -7.68
CA ASP A 92 1.51 -18.34 -6.52
C ASP A 92 0.86 -16.99 -6.90
N THR A 93 -0.25 -16.65 -6.24
CA THR A 93 -1.05 -15.46 -6.53
C THR A 93 -0.55 -14.26 -5.73
N VAL A 94 -0.34 -13.12 -6.40
CA VAL A 94 0.13 -11.89 -5.75
C VAL A 94 -1.03 -10.92 -5.58
N LYS A 95 -1.21 -10.42 -4.35
CA LYS A 95 -2.26 -9.47 -3.99
C LYS A 95 -1.67 -8.26 -3.25
N VAL A 96 -2.18 -7.06 -3.52
CA VAL A 96 -1.79 -5.81 -2.83
C VAL A 96 -2.94 -5.26 -2.01
N PHE A 97 -2.62 -4.55 -0.91
CA PHE A 97 -3.61 -3.82 -0.14
C PHE A 97 -3.74 -2.41 -0.70
N ARG A 98 -4.92 -2.06 -1.23
CA ARG A 98 -5.22 -0.67 -1.59
C ARG A 98 -6.35 -0.16 -0.73
N THR A 99 -6.10 0.98 -0.08
CA THR A 99 -7.18 1.82 0.43
C THR A 99 -7.88 2.40 -0.78
N ARG A 100 -9.19 2.18 -0.94
CA ARG A 100 -9.94 2.85 -1.99
C ARG A 100 -9.86 4.35 -1.71
N GLY A 101 -9.05 5.10 -2.45
CA GLY A 101 -8.97 6.55 -2.26
C GLY A 101 -10.38 7.15 -2.30
N ALA A 102 -10.78 7.82 -1.23
CA ALA A 102 -11.93 8.71 -1.29
C ALA A 102 -11.69 9.64 -2.49
N ALA A 103 -12.67 9.68 -3.41
CA ALA A 103 -12.60 10.51 -4.59
C ALA A 103 -12.17 11.93 -4.18
N ALA A 104 -11.13 12.46 -4.82
CA ALA A 104 -10.68 13.82 -4.59
C ALA A 104 -11.89 14.77 -4.68
N PRO A 105 -12.08 15.71 -3.74
CA PRO A 105 -13.15 16.68 -3.85
C PRO A 105 -12.92 17.48 -5.13
N ASN A 106 -13.87 17.37 -6.06
CA ASN A 106 -13.90 18.09 -7.32
C ASN A 106 -14.16 19.57 -7.01
N ASN A 107 -13.10 20.32 -6.66
CA ASN A 107 -13.19 21.77 -6.51
C ASN A 107 -13.14 22.41 -7.91
N THR A 108 -14.25 22.28 -8.63
CA THR A 108 -14.55 23.11 -9.81
C THR A 108 -14.73 24.55 -9.33
N VAL A 109 -13.65 25.34 -9.33
CA VAL A 109 -13.76 26.80 -9.32
C VAL A 109 -14.21 27.20 -10.73
N LYS A 110 -15.49 27.53 -10.87
CA LYS A 110 -16.00 28.15 -12.09
C LYS A 110 -15.55 29.63 -12.13
N PRO A 111 -15.05 30.13 -13.27
CA PRO A 111 -14.57 31.51 -13.41
C PRO A 111 -15.69 32.54 -13.31
#